data_AF-A0A537HB78-F1
#
_entry.id   AF-A0A537HB78-F1
#
_cell.length_a   1.000
_cell.length_b   1.000
_cell.length_c   1.000
_cell.angle_alpha   90.00
_cell.angle_beta   90.00
_cell.angle_gamma   90.00
#
_symmetry.space_group_name_H-M   'P 1'
#
loop_
_entity.id
_entity.type
_entity.pdbx_description
1 polymer ?
#
loop_
_entity_poly.entity_id
_entity_poly.type
_entity_poly.pdbx_seq_one_letter_code
_entity_poly.pdbx_strand_id
1 'polypeptide(L)'
;MLSTSQQAPMGNRSTLITIGKNGELRHLFWPTHNYPQHVRGSLPGIICGKGQNESFSWLTDDPWTRRQRYLPDSTILETTFTDNRNGFEVRATDFVLPSKDALVRVFEIASKNLAPIDTSFLYYNDFDIAETPVGDACYYDQRSDTIVSYKRNYWFAFGGQRRSSAHQCG
;
A
#
# COMPACT_ATOMS: atom_id res chain seq x y z
N MET A 1 -13.02 -18.82 3.53
CA MET A 1 -12.34 -19.51 2.42
C MET A 1 -10.98 -18.85 2.25
N LEU A 2 -9.86 -19.55 2.51
CA LEU A 2 -8.53 -18.98 2.26
C LEU A 2 -8.34 -18.89 0.75
N SER A 3 -8.16 -17.69 0.21
CA SER A 3 -7.94 -17.51 -1.22
C SER A 3 -6.54 -18.03 -1.59
N THR A 4 -6.46 -19.03 -2.44
CA THR A 4 -5.22 -19.55 -3.06
C THR A 4 -4.77 -18.69 -4.25
N SER A 5 -5.41 -17.55 -4.52
CA SER A 5 -5.02 -16.65 -5.58
C SER A 5 -3.68 -15.98 -5.26
N GLN A 6 -2.69 -16.07 -6.16
CA GLN A 6 -1.41 -15.33 -6.01
C GLN A 6 -1.62 -13.81 -5.94
N GLN A 7 -2.78 -13.33 -6.41
CA GLN A 7 -3.17 -11.94 -6.42
C GLN A 7 -4.67 -11.81 -6.16
N ALA A 8 -5.07 -10.75 -5.47
CA ALA A 8 -6.44 -10.42 -5.12
C ALA A 8 -6.91 -9.20 -5.94
N PRO A 9 -7.68 -9.41 -7.02
CA PRO A 9 -8.20 -8.31 -7.84
C PRO A 9 -9.38 -7.61 -7.18
N MET A 10 -9.43 -6.27 -7.32
CA MET A 10 -10.58 -5.45 -6.94
C MET A 10 -10.64 -4.19 -7.81
N GLY A 11 -11.83 -3.65 -8.01
CA GLY A 11 -12.01 -2.56 -8.94
C GLY A 11 -13.42 -1.98 -8.93
N ASN A 12 -13.60 -0.96 -9.76
CA ASN A 12 -14.89 -0.33 -10.06
C ASN A 12 -15.07 -0.26 -11.58
N ARG A 13 -15.78 0.72 -12.13
CA ARG A 13 -16.00 0.86 -13.59
C ARG A 13 -14.72 1.19 -14.40
N SER A 14 -13.75 1.87 -13.80
CA SER A 14 -12.60 2.51 -14.48
C SER A 14 -11.24 2.07 -13.92
N THR A 15 -11.22 1.57 -12.70
CA THR A 15 -10.00 1.14 -12.00
C THR A 15 -10.05 -0.35 -11.75
N LEU A 16 -8.96 -1.05 -12.08
CA LEU A 16 -8.67 -2.40 -11.61
C LEU A 16 -7.32 -2.38 -10.92
N ILE A 17 -7.26 -2.87 -9.68
CA ILE A 17 -6.01 -3.09 -8.97
C ILE A 17 -5.89 -4.54 -8.55
N THR A 18 -4.65 -4.96 -8.28
CA THR A 18 -4.40 -6.25 -7.64
C THR A 18 -3.46 -6.09 -6.46
N ILE A 19 -3.81 -6.72 -5.33
CA ILE A 19 -2.92 -6.88 -4.20
C ILE A 19 -2.27 -8.26 -4.30
N GLY A 20 -0.95 -8.33 -4.27
CA GLY A 20 -0.21 -9.58 -4.27
C GLY A 20 -0.40 -10.35 -2.97
N LYS A 21 -0.05 -11.64 -2.99
CA LYS A 21 -0.11 -12.53 -1.81
C LYS A 21 0.69 -12.03 -0.60
N ASN A 22 1.71 -11.17 -0.83
CA ASN A 22 2.52 -10.60 0.24
C ASN A 22 2.01 -9.22 0.69
N GLY A 23 0.90 -8.71 0.13
CA GLY A 23 0.28 -7.44 0.52
C GLY A 23 0.75 -6.20 -0.26
N GLU A 24 1.61 -6.38 -1.25
CA GLU A 24 2.06 -5.34 -2.19
C GLU A 24 0.99 -5.02 -3.24
N LEU A 25 0.88 -3.76 -3.64
CA LEU A 25 0.09 -3.40 -4.82
C LEU A 25 0.90 -3.78 -6.08
N ARG A 26 0.35 -4.70 -6.88
CA ARG A 26 1.01 -5.31 -8.04
C ARG A 26 0.59 -4.69 -9.36
N HIS A 27 -0.70 -4.44 -9.51
CA HIS A 27 -1.25 -3.83 -10.72
C HIS A 27 -2.18 -2.67 -10.37
N LEU A 28 -2.12 -1.63 -11.19
CA LEU A 28 -3.01 -0.49 -11.20
C LEU A 28 -3.31 -0.16 -12.66
N PHE A 29 -4.49 -0.59 -13.13
CA PHE A 29 -5.02 -0.27 -14.44
C PHE A 29 -6.05 0.85 -14.31
N TRP A 30 -5.83 1.93 -15.07
CA TRP A 30 -6.70 3.10 -15.13
C TRP A 30 -6.39 3.89 -16.41
N PRO A 31 -7.37 4.47 -17.14
CA PRO A 31 -8.79 4.61 -16.80
C PRO A 31 -9.66 3.43 -17.28
N THR A 32 -9.04 2.34 -17.70
CA THR A 32 -9.73 1.08 -18.04
C THR A 32 -9.11 -0.07 -17.26
N HIS A 33 -9.77 -1.22 -17.24
CA HIS A 33 -9.28 -2.41 -16.53
C HIS A 33 -8.11 -3.15 -17.22
N ASN A 34 -7.79 -2.77 -18.46
CA ASN A 34 -6.87 -3.55 -19.29
C ASN A 34 -5.59 -2.77 -19.62
N TYR A 35 -5.72 -1.47 -19.86
CA TYR A 35 -4.60 -0.62 -20.28
C TYR A 35 -4.90 0.86 -20.01
N PRO A 36 -3.88 1.68 -19.68
CA PRO A 36 -2.53 1.28 -19.29
C PRO A 36 -2.42 0.79 -17.84
N GLN A 37 -1.36 0.02 -17.57
CA GLN A 37 -0.84 -0.24 -16.23
C GLN A 37 0.12 0.89 -15.79
N HIS A 38 0.17 1.19 -14.48
CA HIS A 38 0.97 2.31 -13.98
C HIS A 38 1.99 2.01 -12.88
N VAL A 39 1.86 0.91 -12.14
CA VAL A 39 2.63 0.71 -10.89
C VAL A 39 3.71 -0.35 -11.04
N ARG A 40 4.98 -0.02 -10.82
CA ARG A 40 6.05 -1.02 -10.83
C ARG A 40 6.03 -1.84 -9.53
N GLY A 41 5.78 -1.18 -8.42
CA GLY A 41 5.62 -1.80 -7.10
C GLY A 41 5.21 -0.77 -6.05
N SER A 42 4.40 -1.18 -5.09
CA SER A 42 3.99 -0.30 -3.99
C SER A 42 3.83 -1.11 -2.70
N LEU A 43 4.59 -0.71 -1.69
CA LEU A 43 4.98 -1.57 -0.56
C LEU A 43 4.72 -0.86 0.78
N PRO A 44 4.02 -1.50 1.73
CA PRO A 44 3.93 -1.04 3.10
C PRO A 44 5.13 -1.54 3.92
N GLY A 45 5.70 -0.65 4.73
CA GLY A 45 6.82 -0.92 5.63
C GLY A 45 6.60 -0.31 7.00
N ILE A 46 7.38 -0.78 7.97
CA ILE A 46 7.32 -0.32 9.35
C ILE A 46 8.73 -0.06 9.87
N ILE A 47 8.86 1.04 10.59
CA ILE A 47 10.07 1.43 11.31
C ILE A 47 9.75 1.29 12.80
N CYS A 48 10.49 0.46 13.50
CA CYS A 48 10.33 0.18 14.92
C CYS A 48 11.53 0.68 15.70
N GLY A 49 11.28 1.32 16.84
CA GLY A 49 12.33 1.90 17.69
C GLY A 49 12.65 3.35 17.34
N LYS A 50 13.74 3.87 17.91
CA LYS A 50 14.20 5.25 17.71
C LYS A 50 15.71 5.36 17.84
N GLY A 51 16.33 6.22 17.03
CA GLY A 51 17.77 6.48 17.10
C GLY A 51 18.59 5.24 16.72
N GLN A 52 19.56 4.87 17.56
CA GLN A 52 20.46 3.74 17.26
C GLN A 52 19.78 2.35 17.30
N ASN A 53 18.58 2.26 17.90
CA ASN A 53 17.80 1.02 17.95
C ASN A 53 16.70 0.98 16.89
N GLU A 54 16.72 1.89 15.94
CA GLU A 54 15.76 1.91 14.84
C GLU A 54 16.01 0.72 13.92
N SER A 55 14.93 0.03 13.56
CA SER A 55 14.95 -1.07 12.60
C SER A 55 13.80 -0.92 11.62
N PHE A 56 14.09 -1.22 10.36
CA PHE A 56 13.11 -1.17 9.27
C PHE A 56 12.79 -2.58 8.77
N SER A 57 11.53 -2.81 8.43
CA SER A 57 11.12 -4.01 7.69
C SER A 57 9.97 -3.72 6.73
N TRP A 58 10.03 -4.32 5.53
CA TRP A 58 8.86 -4.41 4.66
C TRP A 58 7.91 -5.46 5.19
N LEU A 59 6.62 -5.15 5.24
CA LEU A 59 5.61 -6.15 5.65
C LEU A 59 5.52 -7.30 4.64
N THR A 60 5.93 -7.04 3.39
CA THR A 60 5.93 -7.98 2.27
C THR A 60 7.03 -9.04 2.35
N ASP A 61 8.02 -8.84 3.21
CA ASP A 61 9.25 -9.64 3.25
C ASP A 61 9.33 -10.45 4.55
N ASP A 62 10.10 -11.53 4.56
CA ASP A 62 10.36 -12.26 5.81
C ASP A 62 11.09 -11.35 6.81
N PRO A 63 10.82 -11.47 8.13
CA PRO A 63 10.21 -12.61 8.83
C PRO A 63 8.70 -12.46 9.14
N TRP A 64 8.01 -11.51 8.50
CA TRP A 64 6.57 -11.36 8.72
C TRP A 64 5.83 -12.67 8.36
N THR A 65 4.57 -12.83 8.71
CA THR A 65 3.74 -13.93 8.19
C THR A 65 2.46 -13.30 7.69
N ARG A 66 1.98 -13.74 6.52
CA ARG A 66 0.87 -13.08 5.83
C ARG A 66 -0.29 -14.04 5.67
N ARG A 67 -1.49 -13.53 5.97
CA ARG A 67 -2.74 -14.24 5.72
C ARG A 67 -3.70 -13.27 5.06
N GLN A 68 -4.31 -13.72 3.97
CA GLN A 68 -5.27 -12.93 3.20
C GLN A 68 -6.62 -13.61 3.17
N ARG A 69 -7.67 -12.79 3.26
CA ARG A 69 -9.05 -13.22 3.02
C ARG A 69 -9.87 -12.06 2.49
N TYR A 70 -10.83 -12.36 1.62
CA TYR A 70 -11.90 -11.42 1.35
C TYR A 70 -12.86 -11.40 2.53
N LEU A 71 -13.39 -10.21 2.84
CA LEU A 71 -14.52 -10.10 3.77
C LEU A 71 -15.78 -10.68 3.12
N PRO A 72 -16.68 -11.33 3.90
CA PRO A 72 -17.89 -11.94 3.36
C PRO A 72 -18.69 -11.00 2.46
N ASP A 73 -19.18 -11.53 1.34
CA ASP A 73 -20.04 -10.83 0.38
C ASP A 73 -19.49 -9.47 -0.12
N SER A 74 -18.16 -9.36 -0.23
CA SER A 74 -17.51 -8.12 -0.67
C SER A 74 -16.23 -8.37 -1.49
N THR A 75 -15.78 -7.34 -2.21
CA THR A 75 -14.45 -7.29 -2.85
C THR A 75 -13.37 -6.71 -1.94
N ILE A 76 -13.68 -6.51 -0.65
CA ILE A 76 -12.75 -5.95 0.33
C ILE A 76 -11.79 -7.04 0.75
N LEU A 77 -10.49 -6.78 0.64
CA LEU A 77 -9.44 -7.70 1.05
C LEU A 77 -8.89 -7.30 2.42
N GLU A 78 -8.80 -8.27 3.32
CA GLU A 78 -8.06 -8.15 4.57
C GLU A 78 -6.74 -8.92 4.45
N THR A 79 -5.61 -8.24 4.69
CA THR A 79 -4.29 -8.86 4.86
C THR A 79 -3.82 -8.67 6.29
N THR A 80 -3.57 -9.76 7.01
CA THR A 80 -2.92 -9.74 8.31
C THR A 80 -1.44 -10.06 8.15
N PHE A 81 -0.59 -9.18 8.65
CA PHE A 81 0.85 -9.33 8.76
C PHE A 81 1.22 -9.57 10.23
N THR A 82 1.95 -10.63 10.54
CA THR A 82 2.36 -10.91 11.92
C THR A 82 3.86 -11.16 12.00
N ASP A 83 4.54 -10.35 12.81
CA ASP A 83 5.92 -10.58 13.25
C ASP A 83 5.89 -11.18 14.66
N ASN A 84 6.00 -12.50 14.73
CA ASN A 84 5.99 -13.21 16.01
C ASN A 84 7.24 -12.95 16.85
N ARG A 85 8.36 -12.55 16.22
CA ARG A 85 9.62 -12.32 16.93
C ARG A 85 9.56 -11.04 17.74
N ASN A 86 9.01 -9.98 17.13
CA ASN A 86 8.91 -8.67 17.78
C ASN A 86 7.52 -8.41 18.39
N GLY A 87 6.56 -9.32 18.20
CA GLY A 87 5.22 -9.22 18.77
C GLY A 87 4.36 -8.17 18.08
N PHE A 88 4.53 -7.96 16.78
CA PHE A 88 3.72 -7.00 16.01
C PHE A 88 2.67 -7.69 15.16
N GLU A 89 1.54 -7.00 15.01
CA GLU A 89 0.51 -7.35 14.05
C GLU A 89 0.07 -6.09 13.31
N VAL A 90 0.03 -6.18 11.98
CA VAL A 90 -0.54 -5.14 11.12
C VAL A 90 -1.70 -5.75 10.36
N ARG A 91 -2.84 -5.08 10.35
CA ARG A 91 -4.00 -5.44 9.53
C ARG A 91 -4.19 -4.39 8.46
N ALA A 92 -4.13 -4.80 7.19
CA ALA A 92 -4.48 -3.98 6.05
C ALA A 92 -5.88 -4.36 5.54
N THR A 93 -6.75 -3.36 5.37
CA THR A 93 -8.04 -3.51 4.68
C THR A 93 -8.00 -2.70 3.39
N ASP A 94 -8.07 -3.39 2.25
CA ASP A 94 -7.91 -2.83 0.92
C ASP A 94 -9.23 -2.89 0.15
N PHE A 95 -9.63 -1.77 -0.46
CA PHE A 95 -10.82 -1.68 -1.32
C PHE A 95 -10.76 -0.51 -2.30
N VAL A 96 -11.37 -0.69 -3.47
CA VAL A 96 -11.57 0.39 -4.46
C VAL A 96 -12.94 1.01 -4.24
N LEU A 97 -13.02 2.35 -4.23
CA LEU A 97 -14.29 3.05 -4.07
C LEU A 97 -15.20 2.80 -5.28
N PRO A 98 -16.50 2.46 -5.08
CA PRO A 98 -17.39 2.16 -6.20
C PRO A 98 -17.61 3.31 -7.18
N SER A 99 -17.57 4.56 -6.69
CA SER A 99 -17.90 5.77 -7.45
C SER A 99 -16.73 6.73 -7.66
N LYS A 100 -15.51 6.35 -7.24
CA LYS A 100 -14.30 7.17 -7.38
C LYS A 100 -13.12 6.31 -7.81
N ASP A 101 -12.25 6.86 -8.64
CA ASP A 101 -11.00 6.25 -9.07
C ASP A 101 -9.95 6.30 -7.94
N ALA A 102 -10.24 5.60 -6.84
CA ALA A 102 -9.45 5.65 -5.62
C ALA A 102 -9.38 4.26 -4.98
N LEU A 103 -8.16 3.79 -4.76
CA LEU A 103 -7.84 2.70 -3.85
C LEU A 103 -7.71 3.27 -2.43
N VAL A 104 -8.42 2.66 -1.49
CA VAL A 104 -8.26 2.93 -0.06
C VAL A 104 -7.58 1.73 0.59
N ARG A 105 -6.51 2.00 1.33
CA ARG A 105 -5.78 1.01 2.12
C ARG A 105 -5.76 1.49 3.57
N VAL A 106 -6.41 0.75 4.47
CA VAL A 106 -6.47 1.08 5.91
C VAL A 106 -5.51 0.16 6.65
N PHE A 107 -4.48 0.73 7.28
CA PHE A 107 -3.50 0.00 8.07
C PHE A 107 -3.73 0.22 9.56
N GLU A 108 -4.02 -0.85 10.29
CA GLU A 108 -4.13 -0.87 11.74
C GLU A 108 -2.92 -1.61 12.32
N ILE A 109 -2.15 -0.92 13.15
CA ILE A 109 -0.89 -1.44 13.71
C ILE A 109 -1.10 -1.69 15.21
N ALA A 110 -0.82 -2.90 15.65
CA ALA A 110 -0.90 -3.32 17.05
C ALA A 110 0.40 -3.97 17.50
N SER A 111 0.84 -3.62 18.71
CA SER A 111 1.85 -4.39 19.43
C SER A 111 1.17 -5.31 20.43
N LYS A 112 1.64 -6.55 20.50
CA LYS A 112 1.25 -7.55 21.51
C LYS A 112 2.07 -7.42 22.78
N ASN A 113 3.09 -6.56 22.79
CA ASN A 113 3.90 -6.28 23.96
C ASN A 113 3.20 -5.28 24.88
N LEU A 114 3.42 -5.41 26.19
CA LEU A 114 2.80 -4.53 27.21
C LEU A 114 3.40 -3.12 27.24
N ALA A 115 4.56 -2.90 26.62
CA ALA A 115 5.22 -1.61 26.56
C ALA A 115 4.86 -0.85 25.27
N PRO A 116 4.60 0.47 25.32
CA PRO A 116 4.47 1.30 24.13
C PRO A 116 5.75 1.20 23.29
N ILE A 117 5.61 0.97 21.99
CA ILE A 117 6.74 0.97 21.05
C ILE A 117 6.60 2.17 20.13
N ASP A 118 7.67 2.99 20.08
CA ASP A 118 7.81 4.03 19.06
C ASP A 118 7.83 3.36 17.69
N THR A 119 6.85 3.67 16.85
CA THR A 119 6.64 3.01 15.56
C THR A 119 6.20 4.03 14.52
N SER A 120 6.82 3.99 13.34
CA SER A 120 6.42 4.77 12.17
C SER A 120 6.01 3.84 11.03
N PHE A 121 4.98 4.24 10.29
CA PHE A 121 4.55 3.55 9.08
C PHE A 121 5.16 4.25 7.86
N LEU A 122 5.71 3.46 6.94
CA LEU A 122 6.26 3.94 5.68
C LEU A 122 5.50 3.28 4.53
N TYR A 123 5.15 4.08 3.52
CA TYR A 123 4.50 3.56 2.32
C TYR A 123 5.29 4.01 1.10
N TYR A 124 5.80 3.04 0.36
CA TYR A 124 6.63 3.26 -0.82
C TYR A 124 5.82 3.05 -2.09
N ASN A 125 6.01 3.93 -3.07
CA ASN A 125 5.38 3.84 -4.36
C ASN A 125 6.42 3.99 -5.46
N ASP A 126 6.37 3.08 -6.41
CA ASP A 126 7.20 3.06 -7.59
C ASP A 126 6.33 2.83 -8.82
N PHE A 127 6.54 3.64 -9.83
CA PHE A 127 5.67 3.79 -10.97
C PHE A 127 6.44 3.58 -12.26
N ASP A 128 5.77 2.91 -13.19
CA ASP A 128 6.08 2.94 -14.62
C ASP A 128 4.81 3.48 -15.30
N ILE A 129 4.51 4.79 -15.15
CA ILE A 129 3.24 5.36 -15.61
C ILE A 129 3.08 5.12 -17.11
N ALA A 130 1.93 4.55 -17.48
CA ALA A 130 1.64 4.10 -18.83
C ALA A 130 2.68 3.12 -19.39
N GLU A 131 3.09 2.14 -18.56
CA GLU A 131 3.99 1.03 -18.89
C GLU A 131 5.37 1.46 -19.40
N THR A 132 5.85 2.63 -18.98
CA THR A 132 7.13 3.17 -19.44
C THR A 132 7.99 3.65 -18.26
N PRO A 133 9.22 3.13 -18.09
CA PRO A 133 10.03 3.37 -16.89
C PRO A 133 10.78 4.71 -16.88
N VAL A 134 10.47 5.59 -17.82
CA VAL A 134 11.18 6.87 -18.02
C VAL A 134 10.19 8.00 -18.26
N GLY A 135 10.55 9.20 -17.79
CA GLY A 135 9.76 10.41 -17.99
C GLY A 135 8.59 10.58 -17.02
N ASP A 136 8.54 9.79 -15.95
CA ASP A 136 7.67 10.05 -14.81
C ASP A 136 8.29 11.17 -13.97
N ALA A 137 7.42 12.02 -13.41
CA ALA A 137 7.82 13.07 -12.49
C ALA A 137 6.99 12.97 -11.23
N CYS A 138 7.56 13.40 -10.11
CA CYS A 138 6.84 13.47 -8.85
C CYS A 138 7.17 14.76 -8.09
N TYR A 139 6.23 15.20 -7.27
CA TYR A 139 6.43 16.29 -6.32
C TYR A 139 5.58 16.04 -5.07
N TYR A 140 5.93 16.72 -3.99
CA TYR A 140 5.13 16.75 -2.78
C TYR A 140 4.29 18.04 -2.72
N ASP A 141 2.97 17.89 -2.59
CA ASP A 141 2.06 19.00 -2.33
C ASP A 141 1.85 19.17 -0.82
N GLN A 142 2.40 20.24 -0.26
CA GLN A 142 2.30 20.59 1.15
C GLN A 142 0.86 20.87 1.61
N ARG A 143 0.00 21.36 0.70
CA ARG A 143 -1.36 21.78 1.07
C ARG A 143 -2.24 20.58 1.38
N SER A 144 -2.19 19.56 0.52
CA SER A 144 -2.92 18.29 0.70
C SER A 144 -2.13 17.25 1.49
N ASP A 145 -0.84 17.47 1.74
CA ASP A 145 0.07 16.49 2.33
C ASP A 145 0.10 15.18 1.52
N THR A 146 0.34 15.34 0.21
CA THR A 146 0.32 14.23 -0.74
C THR A 146 1.56 14.21 -1.62
N ILE A 147 2.06 13.01 -1.92
CA ILE A 147 2.99 12.81 -3.05
C ILE A 147 2.15 12.64 -4.31
N VAL A 148 2.47 13.42 -5.33
CA VAL A 148 1.84 13.36 -6.64
C VAL A 148 2.85 12.83 -7.65
N SER A 149 2.54 11.70 -8.28
CA SER A 149 3.28 11.14 -9.42
C SER A 149 2.47 11.37 -10.70
N TYR A 150 3.12 11.86 -11.75
CA TYR A 150 2.42 12.21 -12.98
C TYR A 150 3.27 12.01 -14.24
N LYS A 151 2.56 11.79 -15.34
CA LYS A 151 3.11 11.74 -16.70
C LYS A 151 2.04 12.16 -17.68
N ARG A 152 2.24 13.28 -18.38
CA ARG A 152 1.27 13.84 -19.32
C ARG A 152 -0.12 14.02 -18.67
N ASN A 153 -1.10 13.24 -19.09
CA ASN A 153 -2.49 13.27 -18.61
C ASN A 153 -2.79 12.25 -17.50
N TYR A 154 -1.79 11.48 -17.04
CA TYR A 154 -1.94 10.55 -15.92
C TYR A 154 -1.40 11.19 -14.64
N TRP A 155 -2.22 11.19 -13.59
CA TRP A 155 -1.93 11.82 -12.31
C TRP A 155 -2.38 10.89 -11.18
N PHE A 156 -1.47 10.60 -10.25
CA PHE A 156 -1.71 9.75 -9.10
C PHE A 156 -1.31 10.49 -7.84
N ALA A 157 -2.23 10.63 -6.89
CA ALA A 157 -1.99 11.28 -5.61
C ALA A 157 -2.02 10.24 -4.48
N PHE A 158 -1.02 10.29 -3.62
CA PHE A 158 -0.87 9.44 -2.44
C PHE A 158 -0.87 10.29 -1.19
N GLY A 159 -1.84 10.07 -0.32
CA GLY A 159 -1.95 10.73 0.96
C GLY A 159 -2.59 9.82 1.99
N GLY A 160 -2.54 10.26 3.25
CA GLY A 160 -3.10 9.54 4.38
C GLY A 160 -4.07 10.40 5.18
N GLN A 161 -4.85 9.75 6.05
CA GLN A 161 -5.68 10.45 7.03
C GLN A 161 -4.83 11.17 8.08
N ARG A 162 -3.65 10.62 8.40
CA ARG A 162 -2.67 11.20 9.32
C ARG A 162 -1.65 11.97 8.50
N ARG A 163 -1.18 13.11 9.04
CA ARG A 163 -0.13 13.87 8.39
C ARG A 163 1.17 13.09 8.31
N SER A 164 1.87 13.18 7.20
CA SER A 164 3.21 12.62 7.05
C SER A 164 4.19 13.33 7.99
N SER A 165 5.01 12.54 8.69
CA SER A 165 6.13 13.07 9.49
C SER A 165 7.38 13.33 8.64
N ALA A 166 7.52 12.60 7.53
CA ALA A 166 8.56 12.73 6.54
C ALA A 166 8.04 12.25 5.17
N HIS A 167 8.63 12.78 4.10
CA HIS A 167 8.33 12.39 2.72
C HIS A 167 9.57 12.54 1.86
N GLN A 168 9.66 11.72 0.81
CA GLN A 168 10.67 11.82 -0.21
C GLN A 168 10.03 11.51 -1.56
N CYS A 169 10.39 12.28 -2.57
CA CYS A 169 10.00 12.08 -3.96
C CYS A 169 11.25 12.30 -4.83
N GLY A 170 11.59 11.34 -5.68
CA GLY A 170 12.80 11.37 -6.51
C GLY A 170 13.04 10.06 -7.23
#